data_AF-A0A504Z7W1-F1
#
_entry.id   AF-A0A504Z7W1-F1
#
_cell.length_a   1.000
_cell.length_b   1.000
_cell.length_c   1.000
_cell.angle_alpha   90.00
_cell.angle_beta   90.00
_cell.angle_gamma   90.00
#
_symmetry.space_group_name_H-M   'P 1'
#
loop_
_entity.id
_entity.type
_entity.pdbx_description
1 polymer ?
#
loop_
_entity_poly.entity_id
_entity_poly.type
_entity_poly.pdbx_seq_one_letter_code
_entity_poly.pdbx_strand_id
1 'polypeptide(L)' 'MDPAKLRFFKGPIAARGVIFATVVSGALTLKVFLWFRRTRVDAMKEFYRDYDEQAEWKSLLESGVLKTVTKDGKFKRMSD' A
#
# COMPACT_ATOMS: atom_id res chain seq x y z
N MET A 1 30.86 -43.48 18.96
CA MET A 1 29.77 -42.52 18.66
C MET A 1 28.51 -43.02 19.34
N ASP A 2 27.83 -42.17 20.11
CA ASP A 2 26.64 -42.54 20.88
C ASP A 2 25.40 -42.59 19.95
N PRO A 3 24.76 -43.77 19.75
CA PRO A 3 23.67 -43.95 18.78
C PRO A 3 22.43 -43.10 19.08
N ALA A 4 22.24 -42.65 20.32
CA ALA A 4 21.15 -41.75 20.69
C ALA A 4 21.23 -40.37 19.99
N LYS A 5 22.44 -39.87 19.73
CA LYS A 5 22.64 -38.57 19.07
C LYS A 5 22.30 -38.59 17.58
N LEU A 6 22.44 -39.75 16.91
CA LEU A 6 22.12 -39.90 15.49
C LEU A 6 20.61 -39.97 15.22
N ARG A 7 19.82 -40.50 16.17
CA ARG A 7 18.37 -40.67 16.02
C ARG A 7 17.60 -39.34 16.03
N PHE A 8 18.15 -38.32 16.71
CA PHE A 8 17.53 -37.00 16.85
C PHE A 8 18.33 -35.87 16.21
N PHE A 9 19.40 -36.16 15.46
CA PHE A 9 20.31 -35.12 14.96
C PHE A 9 19.63 -34.08 14.06
N LYS A 10 18.60 -34.48 13.29
CA LYS A 10 17.91 -33.61 12.32
C LYS A 10 16.79 -32.75 12.92
N GLY A 11 16.16 -33.17 14.02
CA GLY A 11 15.01 -32.48 14.62
C GLY A 11 15.33 -31.08 15.20
N PRO A 12 16.32 -30.95 16.09
CA PRO A 12 16.71 -29.66 16.68
C PRO A 12 17.27 -28.68 15.65
N ILE A 13 17.94 -29.16 14.61
CA ILE A 13 18.46 -28.33 13.51
C ILE A 13 17.30 -27.79 12.66
N ALA A 14 16.32 -28.64 12.32
CA ALA A 14 15.12 -28.22 11.60
C ALA A 14 14.30 -27.21 12.40
N ALA A 15 14.11 -27.43 13.71
CA ALA A 15 13.40 -26.51 14.59
C ALA A 15 14.07 -25.12 14.64
N ARG A 16 15.40 -25.05 14.73
CA ARG A 16 16.15 -23.80 14.66
C ARG A 16 16.00 -23.10 13.30
N GLY A 17 15.99 -23.88 12.22
CA GLY A 17 15.76 -23.37 10.87
C GLY A 17 14.37 -22.75 10.71
N VAL A 18 13.33 -23.40 11.24
CA VAL A 18 11.96 -22.87 11.22
C VAL A 18 11.87 -21.57 12.03
N ILE A 19 12.41 -21.55 13.25
CA ILE A 19 12.41 -20.33 14.08
C ILE A 19 13.09 -19.17 13.36
N PHE A 20 14.27 -19.41 12.79
CA PHE A 20 15.00 -18.38 12.05
C PHE A 20 14.20 -17.89 10.83
N ALA A 21 13.64 -18.81 10.04
CA ALA A 21 12.82 -18.48 8.88
C ALA A 21 11.59 -17.65 9.28
N THR A 22 10.92 -18.00 10.38
CA THR A 22 9.78 -17.24 10.91
C THR A 22 10.18 -15.83 11.31
N VAL A 23 11.31 -15.67 12.02
CA VAL A 23 11.79 -14.34 12.45
C VAL A 23 12.14 -13.48 11.23
N VAL A 24 12.89 -14.02 10.26
CA VAL A 24 13.28 -13.30 9.05
C VAL A 24 12.06 -12.94 8.20
N SER A 25 11.13 -13.88 8.02
CA SER A 25 9.88 -13.64 7.29
C SER A 25 9.02 -12.58 7.97
N GLY A 26 8.91 -12.62 9.29
CA GLY A 26 8.18 -11.63 10.08
C GLY A 26 8.81 -10.24 9.95
N ALA A 27 10.14 -10.14 10.07
CA ALA A 27 10.85 -8.88 9.92
C ALA A 27 10.69 -8.29 8.51
N LEU A 28 10.78 -9.12 7.47
CA LEU A 28 10.58 -8.68 6.09
C LEU A 28 9.15 -8.20 5.85
N THR A 29 8.17 -8.96 6.33
CA THR A 29 6.74 -8.62 6.22
C THR A 29 6.45 -7.29 6.91
N LEU A 30 6.96 -7.10 8.14
CA LEU A 30 6.79 -5.85 8.87
C LEU A 30 7.42 -4.66 8.13
N LYS A 31 8.63 -4.83 7.57
CA LYS A 31 9.29 -3.77 6.80
C LYS A 31 8.47 -3.36 5.58
N VAL A 32 7.98 -4.34 4.80
CA VAL A 32 7.16 -4.08 3.62
C VAL A 32 5.84 -3.40 4.02
N PHE A 33 5.20 -3.89 5.09
CA PHE A 33 3.97 -3.31 5.61
C PHE A 33 4.15 -1.84 6.02
N LEU A 34 5.20 -1.53 6.81
CA LEU A 34 5.48 -0.16 7.25
C LEU A 34 5.80 0.76 6.07
N TRP A 35 6.58 0.28 5.09
CA TRP A 35 6.87 1.03 3.88
C TRP A 35 5.60 1.31 3.07
N PHE A 36 4.75 0.30 2.86
CA PHE A 36 3.49 0.45 2.12
C PHE A 36 2.53 1.40 2.84
N ARG A 37 2.37 1.24 4.16
CA ARG A 37 1.54 2.12 4.98
C ARG A 37 1.98 3.57 4.86
N ARG A 38 3.27 3.85 5.01
CA ARG A 38 3.78 5.22 4.94
C ARG A 38 3.64 5.84 3.54
N THR A 39 3.91 5.07 2.49
CA THR A 39 3.92 5.59 1.11
C THR A 39 2.54 5.68 0.47
N ARG A 40 1.60 4.82 0.87
CA ARG A 40 0.26 4.77 0.27
C ARG A 40 -0.81 5.25 1.22
N VAL A 41 -0.89 4.68 2.42
CA VAL A 41 -2.00 4.96 3.33
C VAL A 41 -1.85 6.34 3.95
N ASP A 42 -0.69 6.64 4.53
CA ASP A 42 -0.47 7.92 5.21
C ASP A 42 -0.43 9.08 4.19
N ALA A 43 0.18 8.86 3.02
CA ALA A 43 0.19 9.84 1.93
C ALA A 43 -1.24 10.16 1.41
N MET A 44 -2.09 9.15 1.23
CA MET A 44 -3.49 9.37 0.85
C MET A 44 -4.25 10.07 1.97
N LYS A 45 -4.04 9.65 3.22
CA LYS A 45 -4.68 10.30 4.37
C LYS A 45 -4.29 11.77 4.49
N GLU A 46 -3.03 12.11 4.22
CA GLU A 46 -2.55 13.48 4.21
C GLU A 46 -3.16 14.29 3.07
N PHE A 47 -3.20 13.73 1.86
CA PHE A 47 -3.90 14.36 0.73
C PHE A 47 -5.36 14.68 1.07
N TYR A 48 -6.11 13.70 1.59
CA TYR A 48 -7.52 13.86 1.92
C TYR A 48 -7.80 14.68 3.18
N ARG A 49 -6.81 14.95 4.04
CA ARG A 49 -7.03 15.69 5.30
C ARG A 49 -7.50 17.12 5.02
N ASP A 50 -6.88 17.74 4.03
CA ASP A 50 -7.09 19.15 3.68
C ASP A 50 -7.69 19.27 2.26
N TYR A 51 -8.24 18.17 1.74
CA TYR A 51 -8.81 18.11 0.40
C TYR A 51 -10.19 18.77 0.35
N ASP A 52 -10.32 19.81 -0.47
CA ASP A 52 -11.58 20.48 -0.77
C ASP A 52 -12.05 20.12 -2.18
N GLU A 53 -13.06 19.26 -2.24
CA GLU A 53 -13.68 18.80 -3.50
C GLU A 53 -14.25 19.96 -4.32
N GLN A 54 -14.79 21.01 -3.68
CA GLN A 54 -15.39 22.13 -4.39
C GLN A 54 -14.32 23.03 -5.01
N ALA A 55 -13.21 23.24 -4.30
CA ALA A 55 -12.07 23.98 -4.82
C ALA A 55 -11.38 23.24 -5.99
N GLU A 56 -11.20 21.91 -5.90
CA GLU A 56 -10.70 21.11 -7.02
C GLU A 56 -11.65 21.19 -8.22
N TRP A 57 -12.96 21.00 -7.99
CA TRP A 57 -13.95 21.06 -9.06
C TRP A 57 -13.93 22.41 -9.79
N LYS A 58 -13.82 23.52 -9.06
CA LYS A 58 -13.72 24.85 -9.64
C LYS A 58 -12.43 25.00 -10.46
N SER A 59 -11.29 24.54 -9.95
CA SER A 59 -10.02 24.53 -10.67
C SER A 59 -10.11 23.73 -11.98
N LEU A 60 -10.73 22.54 -11.94
CA LEU A 60 -10.96 21.70 -13.12
C LEU A 60 -11.87 22.39 -14.15
N LEU A 61 -12.93 23.06 -13.72
CA LEU A 61 -13.81 23.85 -14.60
C LEU A 61 -13.05 25.01 -15.28
N GLU A 62 -12.28 25.78 -14.52
CA GLU A 62 -11.51 26.93 -15.02
C GLU A 62 -10.43 26.50 -16.03
N SER A 63 -9.78 25.35 -15.75
CA SER A 63 -8.74 24.77 -16.61
C SER A 63 -9.26 24.37 -18.01
N GLY A 64 -10.55 24.10 -18.15
CA GLY A 64 -11.15 23.65 -19.41
C GLY A 64 -10.79 22.22 -19.83
N VAL A 65 -10.20 21.42 -18.92
CA VAL A 65 -9.89 19.99 -19.14
C VAL A 65 -11.17 19.16 -19.27
N LEU A 66 -12.26 19.61 -18.64
CA LEU A 66 -13.55 18.91 -18.65
C LEU A 66 -14.22 19.03 -20.02
N LYS A 67 -14.40 17.89 -20.70
CA LYS A 67 -15.08 17.81 -22.00
C LYS A 67 -16.61 17.84 -21.88
N THR A 68 -17.11 17.41 -20.73
CA THR A 68 -18.53 17.18 -20.46
C THR A 68 -19.24 18.41 -19.90
N VAL A 69 -18.49 19.38 -19.38
CA VAL A 69 -19.00 20.58 -18.69
C VAL A 69 -18.23 21.79 -19.20
N THR A 70 -18.92 22.90 -19.46
CA THR A 70 -18.30 24.18 -19.85
C THR A 70 -17.69 24.88 -18.64
N LYS A 71 -16.86 25.91 -18.86
CA LYS A 71 -16.24 26.71 -17.79
C LYS A 71 -17.25 27.31 -16.80
N ASP A 72 -18.50 27.51 -17.26
CA ASP A 72 -19.60 28.04 -16.46
C ASP A 72 -20.37 26.96 -15.67
N GLY A 73 -19.85 25.72 -15.63
CA GLY A 73 -20.48 24.60 -14.92
C GLY A 73 -21.69 24.00 -15.62
N LYS A 74 -21.98 24.37 -16.88
CA LYS A 74 -23.11 23.83 -17.64
C LYS A 74 -22.70 22.59 -18.42
N PHE A 75 -23.56 21.57 -18.43
CA PHE A 75 -23.32 20.39 -19.26
C PHE A 75 -23.21 20.78 -20.73
N LYS A 76 -22.10 20.41 -21.35
CA LYS A 76 -21.93 20.54 -22.79
C LYS A 76 -22.66 19.37 -23.43
N ARG A 77 -23.60 19.65 -24.33
CA ARG A 77 -24.25 18.60 -25.13
C ARG A 77 -23.15 17.89 -25.94
N MET A 78 -22.93 16.61 -25.64
CA MET A 78 -21.98 15.75 -26.36
C MET A 78 -22.67 14.99 -27.49
N SER A 79 -23.68 15.60 -28.11
CA SER A 79 -24.24 15.12 -29.37
C SER A 79 -23.42 15.73 -30.51
N ASP A 80 -22.82 14.88 -31.34
CA ASP A 80 -22.43 15.26 -32.70
C ASP A 80 -23.63 15.85 -33.47
#